data_AF-A0A1G9UGE8-F1
#
_entry.id   AF-A0A1G9UGE8-F1
#
_cell.length_a   1.000
_cell.length_b   1.000
_cell.length_c   1.000
_cell.angle_alpha   90.00
_cell.angle_beta   90.00
_cell.angle_gamma   90.00
#
_symmetry.space_group_name_H-M   'P 1'
#
loop_
_entity.id
_entity.type
_entity.pdbx_description
1 polymer ?
#
loop_
_entity_poly.entity_id
_entity_poly.type
_entity_poly.pdbx_seq_one_letter_code
_entity_poly.pdbx_strand_id
1 'polypeptide(L)'
;MKKDEAAYLAGLIDQSKPAPFAINKIETINGTLPRFHQWTNGKQTLAGYEVTRVESDTSYYFLFIDWHRNDNYYLVIYLQNKSSTAAEIRVIEEIDGIPHIIWRYTPLKRDGKNDQRKAYFKQMFGSTTVQIKIPKTPLEVEGFLNQLFRLCQNRMKADKIVDVFDFNLKE
;
A
#
# COMPACT_ATOMS: atom_id res chain seq x y z
N MET A 1 6.01 -9.78 -6.36
CA MET A 1 7.15 -10.13 -5.48
C MET A 1 7.11 -11.64 -5.33
N LYS A 2 8.25 -12.26 -5.14
CA LYS A 2 8.31 -13.70 -4.89
C LYS A 2 7.61 -14.01 -3.56
N LYS A 3 7.10 -15.23 -3.42
CA LYS A 3 6.43 -15.69 -2.20
C LYS A 3 7.29 -15.50 -0.95
N ASP A 4 8.58 -15.84 -1.04
CA ASP A 4 9.52 -15.73 0.09
C ASP A 4 9.79 -14.28 0.50
N GLU A 5 9.81 -13.34 -0.45
CA GLU A 5 9.93 -11.90 -0.16
C GLU A 5 8.70 -11.39 0.60
N ALA A 6 7.51 -11.81 0.16
CA ALA A 6 6.26 -11.48 0.84
C ALA A 6 6.19 -12.10 2.24
N ALA A 7 6.58 -13.36 2.38
CA ALA A 7 6.62 -14.06 3.66
C ALA A 7 7.64 -13.44 4.62
N TYR A 8 8.81 -13.04 4.13
CA TYR A 8 9.82 -12.34 4.91
C TYR A 8 9.29 -11.01 5.47
N LEU A 9 8.69 -10.17 4.61
CA LEU A 9 8.07 -8.91 5.04
C LEU A 9 6.96 -9.13 6.07
N ALA A 10 6.08 -10.09 5.84
CA ALA A 10 5.02 -10.44 6.79
C ALA A 10 5.60 -10.90 8.15
N GLY A 11 6.67 -11.71 8.13
CA GLY A 11 7.35 -12.16 9.33
C GLY A 11 8.00 -11.01 10.12
N LEU A 12 8.58 -10.02 9.44
CA LEU A 12 9.09 -8.81 10.10
C LEU A 12 7.98 -8.00 10.77
N ILE A 13 6.83 -7.86 10.10
CA ILE A 13 5.66 -7.17 10.66
C ILE A 13 5.13 -7.92 11.89
N ASP A 14 5.01 -9.24 11.84
CA ASP A 14 4.57 -10.10 12.96
C ASP A 14 5.45 -9.92 14.22
N GLN A 15 6.75 -9.76 14.02
CA GLN A 15 7.74 -9.62 15.11
C GLN A 15 7.88 -8.18 15.61
N SER A 16 7.36 -7.21 14.86
CA SER A 16 7.50 -5.80 15.18
C SER A 16 6.47 -5.34 16.21
N LYS A 17 6.86 -4.35 17.03
CA LYS A 17 5.96 -3.64 17.96
C LYS A 17 6.25 -2.14 17.92
N PRO A 18 6.08 -1.49 16.76
CA PRO A 18 6.37 -0.07 16.62
C PRO A 18 5.37 0.76 17.44
N ALA A 19 5.87 1.58 18.37
CA ALA A 19 5.02 2.36 19.28
C ALA A 19 3.95 3.24 18.59
N PRO A 20 4.21 3.86 17.40
CA PRO A 20 3.22 4.68 16.73
C PRO A 20 2.08 3.92 16.04
N PHE A 21 2.15 2.59 15.93
CA PHE A 21 1.18 1.79 15.18
C PHE A 21 0.59 0.66 16.01
N ALA A 22 -0.74 0.52 15.95
CA ALA A 22 -1.43 -0.70 16.33
C ALA A 22 -1.50 -1.63 15.11
N ILE A 23 -1.03 -2.86 15.26
CA ILE A 23 -1.01 -3.87 14.19
C ILE A 23 -1.83 -5.07 14.64
N ASN A 24 -2.98 -5.29 14.01
CA ASN A 24 -3.85 -6.44 14.26
C ASN A 24 -3.77 -7.40 13.08
N LYS A 25 -3.30 -8.63 13.32
CA LYS A 25 -3.28 -9.67 12.28
C LYS A 25 -4.69 -10.16 12.01
N ILE A 26 -5.06 -10.24 10.74
CA ILE A 26 -6.35 -10.75 10.29
C ILE A 26 -6.26 -12.27 10.18
N GLU A 27 -7.23 -12.96 10.77
CA GLU A 27 -7.34 -14.41 10.66
C GLU A 27 -7.63 -14.82 9.21
N THR A 28 -6.93 -15.86 8.75
CA THR A 28 -7.18 -16.47 7.44
C THR A 28 -7.87 -17.81 7.62
N ILE A 29 -8.79 -18.14 6.71
CA ILE A 29 -9.48 -19.44 6.70
C ILE A 29 -8.93 -20.24 5.51
N ASN A 30 -8.25 -21.35 5.81
CA ASN A 30 -7.59 -22.19 4.81
C ASN A 30 -6.65 -21.40 3.88
N GLY A 31 -5.90 -20.44 4.43
CA GLY A 31 -4.98 -19.59 3.67
C GLY A 31 -5.66 -18.57 2.76
N THR A 32 -6.94 -18.24 3.01
CA THR A 32 -7.69 -17.23 2.25
C THR A 32 -8.36 -16.22 3.17
N LEU A 33 -8.78 -15.07 2.61
CA LEU A 33 -9.57 -14.05 3.32
C LEU A 33 -11.01 -14.01 2.76
N PRO A 34 -11.88 -14.97 3.12
CA PRO A 34 -13.26 -14.95 2.64
C PRO A 34 -14.00 -13.74 3.21
N ARG A 35 -14.87 -13.12 2.40
CA ARG A 35 -15.74 -12.01 2.80
C ARG A 35 -15.01 -10.72 3.22
N PHE A 36 -13.69 -10.62 3.02
CA PHE A 36 -12.98 -9.37 3.23
C PHE A 36 -13.36 -8.33 2.16
N HIS A 37 -13.19 -8.69 0.88
CA HIS A 37 -13.63 -7.95 -0.28
C HIS A 37 -13.88 -8.93 -1.45
N GLN A 38 -14.76 -8.62 -2.39
CA GLN A 38 -15.09 -9.55 -3.48
C GLN A 38 -13.85 -9.99 -4.29
N TRP A 39 -12.90 -9.07 -4.47
CA TRP A 39 -11.66 -9.34 -5.21
C TRP A 39 -10.64 -10.14 -4.40
N THR A 40 -10.80 -10.34 -3.10
CA THR A 40 -9.91 -11.19 -2.29
C THR A 40 -10.41 -12.65 -2.21
N ASN A 41 -11.67 -12.90 -2.55
CA ASN A 41 -12.29 -14.22 -2.35
C ASN A 41 -11.58 -15.31 -3.18
N GLY A 42 -11.23 -16.41 -2.48
CA GLY A 42 -10.58 -17.58 -3.06
C GLY A 42 -9.15 -17.36 -3.55
N LYS A 43 -8.52 -16.23 -3.20
CA LYS A 43 -7.09 -15.99 -3.46
C LYS A 43 -6.27 -16.40 -2.25
N GLN A 44 -5.10 -16.97 -2.51
CA GLN A 44 -4.16 -17.36 -1.45
C GLN A 44 -3.57 -16.10 -0.81
N THR A 45 -3.70 -16.01 0.52
CA THR A 45 -3.22 -14.91 1.34
C THR A 45 -2.22 -15.46 2.36
N LEU A 46 -0.98 -14.97 2.31
CA LEU A 46 0.05 -15.32 3.28
C LEU A 46 -0.23 -14.69 4.64
N ALA A 47 -0.59 -13.40 4.63
CA ALA A 47 -0.93 -12.65 5.81
C ALA A 47 -1.80 -11.44 5.46
N GLY A 48 -2.66 -11.05 6.39
CA GLY A 48 -3.39 -9.79 6.35
C GLY A 48 -3.21 -9.06 7.68
N TYR A 49 -3.12 -7.74 7.62
CA TYR A 49 -2.99 -6.88 8.80
C TYR A 49 -3.94 -5.70 8.69
N GLU A 50 -4.60 -5.34 9.77
CA GLU A 50 -5.10 -3.99 9.99
C GLU A 50 -3.98 -3.20 10.69
N VAL A 51 -3.53 -2.11 10.05
CA VAL A 51 -2.47 -1.26 10.59
C VAL A 51 -3.07 0.11 10.83
N THR A 52 -3.08 0.55 12.08
CA THR A 52 -3.64 1.85 12.50
C THR A 52 -2.53 2.72 13.08
N ARG A 53 -2.38 3.93 12.57
CA ARG A 53 -1.50 4.96 13.15
C ARG A 53 -2.22 5.61 14.33
N VAL A 54 -1.72 5.36 15.54
CA VAL A 54 -2.38 5.68 16.81
C VAL A 54 -2.73 7.17 16.94
N GLU A 55 -1.79 8.06 16.61
CA GLU A 55 -1.98 9.52 16.75
C GLU A 55 -3.13 10.08 15.90
N SER A 56 -3.34 9.52 14.72
CA SER A 56 -4.26 10.06 13.70
C SER A 56 -5.53 9.24 13.51
N ASP A 57 -5.61 8.09 14.18
CA ASP A 57 -6.61 7.04 13.95
C ASP A 57 -6.80 6.64 12.46
N THR A 58 -5.77 6.87 11.64
CA THR A 58 -5.79 6.48 10.23
C THR A 58 -5.45 5.00 10.14
N SER A 59 -6.29 4.22 9.48
CA SER A 59 -6.11 2.78 9.31
C SER A 59 -6.11 2.34 7.86
N TYR A 60 -5.35 1.28 7.59
CA TYR A 60 -5.26 0.60 6.30
C TYR A 60 -5.18 -0.90 6.51
N TYR A 61 -5.68 -1.67 5.54
CA TYR A 61 -5.47 -3.12 5.52
C TYR A 61 -4.33 -3.48 4.58
N PHE A 62 -3.34 -4.21 5.07
CA PHE A 62 -2.17 -4.66 4.34
C PHE A 62 -2.32 -6.14 4.06
N LEU A 63 -2.46 -6.52 2.79
CA LEU A 63 -2.67 -7.91 2.38
C LEU A 63 -1.48 -8.41 1.57
N PHE A 64 -0.81 -9.45 2.05
CA PHE A 64 0.17 -10.22 1.29
C PHE A 64 -0.52 -11.36 0.58
N ILE A 65 -0.89 -11.13 -0.69
CA ILE A 65 -1.87 -11.96 -1.41
C ILE A 65 -1.41 -12.28 -2.83
N ASP A 66 -1.68 -13.50 -3.30
CA ASP A 66 -1.54 -13.87 -4.73
C ASP A 66 -2.69 -13.23 -5.51
N TRP A 67 -2.48 -11.96 -5.86
CA TRP A 67 -3.53 -11.07 -6.33
C TRP A 67 -4.11 -11.49 -7.68
N HIS A 68 -3.30 -12.09 -8.56
CA HIS A 68 -3.72 -12.50 -9.90
C HIS A 68 -3.70 -14.03 -10.11
N ARG A 69 -3.53 -14.82 -9.05
CA ARG A 69 -3.56 -16.30 -9.10
C ARG A 69 -2.48 -16.88 -10.02
N ASN A 70 -1.29 -16.34 -9.94
CA ASN A 70 -0.17 -16.70 -10.78
C ASN A 70 1.13 -16.86 -9.97
N ASP A 71 0.99 -17.15 -8.68
CA ASP A 71 2.11 -17.31 -7.73
C ASP A 71 3.01 -16.06 -7.59
N ASN A 72 2.52 -14.91 -8.06
CA ASN A 72 3.14 -13.62 -7.81
C ASN A 72 2.38 -12.91 -6.71
N TYR A 73 3.05 -12.72 -5.58
CA TYR A 73 2.46 -12.06 -4.44
C TYR A 73 2.52 -10.54 -4.60
N TYR A 74 1.57 -9.89 -3.95
CA TYR A 74 1.42 -8.45 -3.88
C TYR A 74 1.31 -8.05 -2.41
N LEU A 75 1.82 -6.87 -2.08
CA LEU A 75 1.33 -6.10 -0.95
C LEU A 75 0.21 -5.20 -1.48
N VAL A 76 -1.03 -5.61 -1.24
CA VAL A 76 -2.22 -4.82 -1.58
C VAL A 76 -2.67 -4.06 -0.33
N ILE A 77 -2.70 -2.74 -0.42
CA ILE A 77 -3.11 -1.87 0.68
C ILE A 77 -4.52 -1.35 0.40
N TYR A 78 -5.48 -1.72 1.24
CA TYR A 78 -6.87 -1.23 1.18
C TYR A 78 -7.10 -0.07 2.13
N LEU A 79 -8.01 0.83 1.73
CA LEU A 79 -8.61 1.80 2.65
C LEU A 79 -9.38 1.09 3.77
N GLN A 80 -9.51 1.72 4.93
CA GLN A 80 -10.23 1.17 6.09
C GLN A 80 -11.68 0.77 5.78
N ASN A 81 -12.37 1.52 4.91
CA ASN A 81 -13.74 1.16 4.50
C ASN A 81 -13.80 0.06 3.44
N LYS A 82 -12.65 -0.51 3.05
CA LYS A 82 -12.48 -1.55 2.03
C LYS A 82 -13.05 -1.21 0.64
N SER A 83 -13.36 0.07 0.40
CA SER A 83 -13.99 0.52 -0.85
C SER A 83 -13.07 0.43 -2.07
N SER A 84 -11.77 0.58 -1.85
CA SER A 84 -10.75 0.53 -2.91
C SER A 84 -9.36 0.27 -2.34
N THR A 85 -8.43 -0.04 -3.24
CA THR A 85 -7.01 -0.12 -2.95
C THR A 85 -6.39 1.29 -2.94
N ALA A 86 -5.56 1.57 -1.93
CA ALA A 86 -4.70 2.74 -1.87
C ALA A 86 -3.42 2.54 -2.69
N ALA A 87 -2.88 1.32 -2.66
CA ALA A 87 -1.71 0.91 -3.44
C ALA A 87 -1.72 -0.60 -3.70
N GLU A 88 -1.22 -0.98 -4.87
CA GLU A 88 -0.93 -2.37 -5.25
C GLU A 88 0.55 -2.46 -5.56
N ILE A 89 1.30 -3.17 -4.72
CA ILE A 89 2.75 -3.24 -4.79
C ILE A 89 3.17 -4.67 -5.13
N ARG A 90 4.01 -4.82 -6.15
CA ARG A 90 4.50 -6.14 -6.58
C ARG A 90 5.98 -6.17 -6.93
N VAL A 91 6.63 -5.03 -7.09
CA VAL A 91 8.00 -4.98 -7.57
C VAL A 91 8.92 -4.72 -6.40
N ILE A 92 9.90 -5.61 -6.24
CA ILE A 92 11.07 -5.40 -5.39
C ILE A 92 12.27 -5.38 -6.34
N GLU A 93 13.05 -4.31 -6.27
CA GLU A 93 14.28 -4.14 -7.05
C GLU A 93 15.45 -3.85 -6.10
N GLU A 94 16.63 -4.27 -6.50
CA GLU A 94 17.86 -3.97 -5.77
C GLU A 94 18.47 -2.67 -6.30
N ILE A 95 18.68 -1.71 -5.40
CA ILE A 95 19.29 -0.41 -5.70
C ILE A 95 20.50 -0.28 -4.78
N ASP A 96 21.70 -0.18 -5.35
CA ASP A 96 22.97 -0.11 -4.62
C ASP A 96 23.15 -1.23 -3.58
N GLY A 97 22.76 -2.46 -3.94
CA GLY A 97 22.86 -3.61 -3.04
C GLY A 97 21.74 -3.71 -1.99
N ILE A 98 20.73 -2.83 -2.06
CA ILE A 98 19.66 -2.73 -1.07
C ILE A 98 18.30 -2.99 -1.73
N PRO A 99 17.51 -3.95 -1.25
CA PRO A 99 16.20 -4.22 -1.79
C PRO A 99 15.21 -3.10 -1.44
N HIS A 100 14.45 -2.65 -2.43
CA HIS A 100 13.42 -1.62 -2.34
C HIS A 100 12.14 -2.09 -3.00
N ILE A 101 11.00 -1.76 -2.38
CA ILE A 101 9.72 -1.71 -3.07
C ILE A 101 9.76 -0.59 -4.09
N ILE A 102 9.32 -0.89 -5.31
CA ILE A 102 9.11 0.09 -6.37
C ILE A 102 7.63 0.20 -6.67
N TRP A 103 7.09 1.40 -6.55
CA TRP A 103 5.71 1.69 -6.87
C TRP A 103 5.59 2.92 -7.77
N ARG A 104 4.81 2.82 -8.84
CA ARG A 104 4.60 3.91 -9.79
C ARG A 104 3.17 4.43 -9.75
N TYR A 105 3.02 5.73 -9.55
CA TYR A 105 1.72 6.38 -9.64
C TYR A 105 1.24 6.40 -11.08
N THR A 106 0.19 5.62 -11.34
CA THR A 106 -0.43 5.49 -12.66
C THR A 106 -1.94 5.70 -12.51
N PRO A 107 -2.43 6.95 -12.50
CA PRO A 107 -3.86 7.20 -12.44
C PRO A 107 -4.54 6.73 -13.72
N LEU A 108 -5.67 6.03 -13.57
CA LEU A 108 -6.43 5.37 -14.65
C LEU A 108 -7.88 5.88 -14.76
N LYS A 109 -8.18 7.05 -14.18
CA LYS A 109 -9.54 7.62 -14.22
C LYS A 109 -9.87 8.05 -15.65
N ARG A 110 -11.09 7.81 -16.11
CA ARG A 110 -11.56 8.12 -17.48
C ARG A 110 -12.21 9.51 -17.57
N ASP A 111 -11.59 10.51 -16.92
CA ASP A 111 -12.10 11.88 -16.85
C ASP A 111 -11.22 12.91 -17.57
N GLY A 112 -10.16 12.45 -18.25
CA GLY A 112 -9.22 13.32 -18.98
C GLY A 112 -8.24 14.09 -18.08
N LYS A 113 -8.28 13.92 -16.74
CA LYS A 113 -7.46 14.73 -15.81
C LYS A 113 -6.28 13.98 -15.19
N ASN A 114 -5.90 12.85 -15.77
CA ASN A 114 -4.79 12.03 -15.25
C ASN A 114 -3.44 12.76 -15.28
N ASP A 115 -3.19 13.63 -16.25
CA ASP A 115 -1.94 14.38 -16.34
C ASP A 115 -1.82 15.43 -15.23
N GLN A 116 -2.91 16.09 -14.87
CA GLN A 116 -2.95 17.01 -13.71
C GLN A 116 -2.65 16.27 -12.40
N ARG A 117 -3.26 15.09 -12.21
CA ARG A 117 -2.98 14.24 -11.04
C ARG A 117 -1.52 13.80 -10.97
N LYS A 118 -0.95 13.37 -12.11
CA LYS A 118 0.48 12.99 -12.20
C LYS A 118 1.40 14.17 -11.89
N ALA A 119 1.11 15.35 -12.44
CA ALA A 119 1.89 16.56 -12.20
C ALA A 119 1.88 16.94 -10.72
N TYR A 120 0.70 16.97 -10.10
CA TYR A 120 0.56 17.23 -8.67
C TYR A 120 1.29 16.19 -7.81
N PHE A 121 1.11 14.90 -8.12
CA PHE A 121 1.83 13.84 -7.40
C PHE A 121 3.34 14.04 -7.48
N LYS A 122 3.88 14.32 -8.68
CA LYS A 122 5.30 14.57 -8.89
C LYS A 122 5.78 15.80 -8.12
N GLN A 123 4.99 16.87 -8.05
CA GLN A 123 5.33 18.07 -7.26
C GLN A 123 5.44 17.74 -5.77
N MET A 124 4.53 16.93 -5.22
CA MET A 124 4.50 16.58 -3.80
C MET A 124 5.53 15.51 -3.40
N PHE A 125 5.89 14.61 -4.31
CA PHE A 125 6.77 13.47 -4.04
C PHE A 125 8.16 13.56 -4.70
N GLY A 126 8.41 14.56 -5.54
CA GLY A 126 9.61 14.68 -6.37
C GLY A 126 9.63 13.74 -7.58
N SER A 127 8.90 12.63 -7.53
CA SER A 127 8.84 11.61 -8.58
C SER A 127 7.46 10.96 -8.66
N THR A 128 7.12 10.40 -9.82
CA THR A 128 5.97 9.50 -9.96
C THR A 128 6.31 8.06 -9.60
N THR A 129 7.59 7.75 -9.37
CA THR A 129 8.06 6.46 -8.87
C THR A 129 8.54 6.64 -7.44
N VAL A 130 7.94 5.87 -6.53
CA VAL A 130 8.25 5.83 -5.11
C VAL A 130 9.10 4.59 -4.85
N GLN A 131 10.20 4.78 -4.13
CA GLN A 131 11.12 3.73 -3.70
C GLN A 131 11.07 3.67 -2.18
N ILE A 132 10.76 2.49 -1.63
CA ILE A 132 10.68 2.28 -0.18
C ILE A 132 11.60 1.12 0.18
N LYS A 133 12.62 1.40 0.98
CA LYS A 133 13.58 0.39 1.43
C LYS A 133 12.86 -0.74 2.18
N ILE A 134 13.18 -1.99 1.83
CA ILE A 134 12.71 -3.17 2.55
C ILE A 134 13.40 -3.18 3.93
N PRO A 135 12.63 -3.29 5.03
CA PRO A 135 13.22 -3.40 6.36
C PRO A 135 14.04 -4.69 6.46
N LYS A 136 15.22 -4.61 7.10
CA LYS A 136 16.08 -5.78 7.35
C LYS A 136 15.79 -6.45 8.69
N THR A 137 15.18 -5.70 9.61
CA THR A 137 14.92 -6.14 10.98
C THR A 137 13.54 -5.64 11.44
N PRO A 138 12.93 -6.25 12.47
CA PRO A 138 11.66 -5.78 13.02
C PRO A 138 11.70 -4.33 13.53
N LEU A 139 12.87 -3.83 13.95
CA LEU A 139 13.05 -2.44 14.42
C LEU A 139 12.89 -1.41 13.28
N GLU A 140 13.17 -1.81 12.04
CA GLU A 140 13.06 -0.92 10.87
C GLU A 140 11.62 -0.84 10.32
N VAL A 141 10.70 -1.69 10.82
CA VAL A 141 9.31 -1.77 10.33
C VAL A 141 8.56 -0.46 10.56
N GLU A 142 8.85 0.28 11.63
CA GLU A 142 8.21 1.58 11.88
C GLU A 142 8.47 2.57 10.72
N GLY A 143 9.74 2.70 10.31
CA GLY A 143 10.14 3.56 9.20
C GLY A 143 9.53 3.11 7.86
N PHE A 144 9.39 1.80 7.68
CA PHE A 144 8.72 1.21 6.52
C PHE A 144 7.22 1.54 6.48
N LEU A 145 6.49 1.33 7.59
CA LEU A 145 5.07 1.67 7.70
C LEU A 145 4.83 3.17 7.53
N ASN A 146 5.70 4.02 8.09
CA ASN A 146 5.65 5.46 7.89
C ASN A 146 5.66 5.84 6.40
N GLN A 147 6.55 5.23 5.61
CA GLN A 147 6.63 5.48 4.17
C GLN A 147 5.42 4.95 3.40
N LEU A 148 4.89 3.77 3.76
CA LEU A 148 3.69 3.22 3.13
C LEU A 148 2.43 4.06 3.43
N PHE A 149 2.28 4.56 4.65
CA PHE A 149 1.20 5.49 5.00
C PHE A 149 1.30 6.78 4.19
N ARG A 150 2.50 7.36 4.11
CA ARG A 150 2.74 8.57 3.30
C ARG A 150 2.41 8.34 1.84
N LEU A 151 2.79 7.18 1.28
CA LEU A 151 2.43 6.75 -0.07
C LEU A 151 0.90 6.77 -0.28
N CYS A 152 0.16 6.10 0.61
CA CYS A 152 -1.30 6.00 0.52
C CYS A 152 -1.98 7.38 0.59
N GLN A 153 -1.60 8.20 1.57
CA GLN A 153 -2.16 9.54 1.78
C GLN A 153 -1.91 10.45 0.58
N ASN A 154 -0.69 10.47 0.07
CA ASN A 154 -0.32 11.33 -1.06
C ASN A 154 -0.96 10.86 -2.37
N ARG A 155 -1.08 9.55 -2.60
CA ARG A 155 -1.91 9.03 -3.70
C ARG A 155 -3.32 9.61 -3.56
N MET A 156 -3.98 9.43 -2.41
CA MET A 156 -5.36 9.88 -2.21
C MET A 156 -5.52 11.39 -2.44
N LYS A 157 -4.57 12.21 -1.98
CA LYS A 157 -4.55 13.66 -2.23
C LYS A 157 -4.43 13.96 -3.73
N ALA A 158 -3.50 13.33 -4.43
CA ALA A 158 -3.34 13.50 -5.88
C ALA A 158 -4.59 13.07 -6.66
N ASP A 159 -5.29 12.03 -6.22
CA ASP A 159 -6.50 11.55 -6.87
C ASP A 159 -7.68 12.53 -6.79
N LYS A 160 -7.71 13.36 -5.75
CA LYS A 160 -8.76 14.35 -5.44
C LYS A 160 -8.43 15.78 -5.89
N ILE A 161 -7.19 16.04 -6.31
CA ILE A 161 -6.74 17.42 -6.56
C ILE A 161 -7.59 18.14 -7.61
N VAL A 162 -8.02 17.41 -8.63
CA VAL A 162 -8.82 17.95 -9.73
C VAL A 162 -10.24 18.31 -9.31
N ASP A 163 -10.72 17.74 -8.20
CA ASP A 163 -12.03 18.07 -7.65
C ASP A 163 -11.95 19.41 -6.92
N VAL A 164 -10.82 19.71 -6.28
CA VAL A 164 -10.58 20.99 -5.57
C VAL A 164 -10.41 22.16 -6.55
N PHE A 165 -9.70 21.95 -7.66
CA PHE A 165 -9.50 23.01 -8.66
C PHE A 165 -10.75 23.29 -9.52
N ASP A 166 -11.63 22.31 -9.70
CA ASP A 166 -12.90 22.50 -10.41
C ASP A 166 -13.88 23.44 -9.68
N PHE A 167 -13.78 23.57 -8.36
CA PHE A 167 -14.61 24.50 -7.59
C PHE A 167 -14.25 25.98 -7.84
N ASN A 168 -12.98 26.27 -8.17
CA ASN A 168 -12.49 27.66 -8.32
C ASN A 168 -12.72 28.25 -9.74
N LEU A 169 -13.38 27.51 -10.64
CA LEU A 169 -13.70 27.97 -12.01
C LEU A 169 -15.20 28.20 -12.22
N LYS A 170 -15.99 28.21 -11.13
CA LYS A 170 -17.44 28.46 -11.13
C LYS A 170 -17.85 29.69 -10.32
N GLU A 171 -17.00 30.72 -10.28
CA GLU A 171 -17.37 32.07 -9.81
C GLU A 171 -17.37 33.06 -10.98
#